data_AF-A0A962U4I3-F1
#
_entry.id   AF-A0A962U4I3-F1
#
_cell.length_a   1.000
_cell.length_b   1.000
_cell.length_c   1.000
_cell.angle_alpha   90.00
_cell.angle_beta   90.00
_cell.angle_gamma   90.00
#
_symmetry.space_group_name_H-M   'P 1'
#
loop_
_entity.id
_entity.type
_entity.pdbx_description
1 polymer ?
#
loop_
_entity_poly.entity_id
_entity_poly.type
_entity_poly.pdbx_seq_one_letter_code
_entity_poly.pdbx_strand_id
1 'polypeptide(L)' 'FRALWIQRINAAARMCDMSYSRFIDGLNKAGIEVDRKMLADIAVHDMPAFAQLAEKAKAALAS' A
#
# COMPACT_ATOMS: atom_id res chain seq x y z
N PHE A 1 0.64 6.28 17.19
CA PHE A 1 1.56 5.78 16.13
C PHE A 1 0.86 5.22 14.91
N ARG A 2 -0.20 4.40 15.06
CA ARG A 2 -0.97 3.85 13.92
C ARG A 2 -1.51 4.93 12.96
N ALA A 3 -1.94 6.08 13.49
CA ALA A 3 -2.40 7.21 12.68
C ALA A 3 -1.31 7.76 11.73
N LEU A 4 -0.06 7.88 12.19
CA LEU A 4 1.06 8.36 11.36
C LEU A 4 1.37 7.39 10.22
N TRP A 5 1.33 6.08 10.50
CA TRP A 5 1.53 5.05 9.48
C TRP A 5 0.45 5.09 8.41
N ILE A 6 -0.82 5.24 8.82
CA ILE A 6 -1.93 5.37 7.87
C ILE A 6 -1.74 6.61 7.00
N GLN A 7 -1.31 7.75 7.56
CA GLN A 7 -1.05 8.96 6.77
C GLN A 7 0.07 8.76 5.75
N ARG A 8 1.18 8.12 6.15
CA ARG A 8 2.30 7.79 5.23
C ARG A 8 1.87 6.86 4.10
N ILE A 9 1.17 5.78 4.44
CA ILE A 9 0.67 4.81 3.45
C ILE A 9 -0.35 5.48 2.53
N ASN A 10 -1.24 6.33 3.05
CA ASN A 10 -2.23 7.03 2.24
C ASN A 10 -1.58 8.00 1.26
N ALA A 11 -0.53 8.72 1.67
CA ALA A 11 0.23 9.59 0.78
C ALA A 11 0.88 8.79 -0.37
N ALA A 12 1.58 7.70 -0.06
CA ALA A 12 2.21 6.85 -1.06
C ALA A 12 1.17 6.16 -1.98
N ALA A 13 0.08 5.63 -1.41
CA ALA A 13 -1.01 5.04 -2.18
C ALA A 13 -1.60 6.02 -3.20
N ARG A 14 -1.79 7.30 -2.81
CA ARG A 14 -2.27 8.35 -3.72
C ARG A 14 -1.30 8.63 -4.86
N MET A 15 0.00 8.60 -4.61
CA MET A 15 1.01 8.74 -5.67
C MET A 15 0.95 7.58 -6.66
N CYS A 16 0.49 6.41 -6.22
CA CYS A 16 0.23 5.24 -7.08
C CYS A 16 -1.21 5.20 -7.61
N ASP A 17 -1.97 6.30 -7.58
CA ASP A 17 -3.37 6.39 -8.02
C ASP A 17 -4.33 5.41 -7.31
N MET A 18 -4.09 5.18 -6.01
CA MET A 18 -4.94 4.34 -5.16
C MET A 18 -5.35 5.06 -3.88
N SER A 19 -6.53 4.71 -3.36
CA SER A 19 -6.87 5.04 -1.98
C SER A 19 -6.25 4.01 -1.03
N TYR A 20 -5.97 4.42 0.21
CA TYR A 20 -5.54 3.48 1.27
C TYR A 20 -6.45 2.25 1.37
N SER A 21 -7.78 2.46 1.34
CA SER A 21 -8.75 1.37 1.43
C SER A 21 -8.63 0.39 0.27
N ARG A 22 -8.53 0.88 -0.97
CA ARG A 22 -8.34 0.03 -2.15
C ARG A 22 -7.00 -0.69 -2.12
N PHE A 23 -5.93 0.01 -1.74
CA PHE A 23 -4.62 -0.61 -1.63
C PHE A 23 -4.61 -1.78 -0.64
N ILE A 24 -5.15 -1.60 0.56
CA ILE A 24 -5.25 -2.67 1.56
C ILE A 24 -6.19 -3.80 1.10
N ASP A 25 -7.32 -3.48 0.47
CA ASP A 25 -8.22 -4.50 -0.10
C ASP A 25 -7.52 -5.32 -1.19
N GLY A 26 -6.79 -4.67 -2.10
CA GLY A 26 -6.04 -5.33 -3.16
C GLY A 26 -4.90 -6.20 -2.64
N LEU A 27 -4.18 -5.77 -1.60
CA LEU A 27 -3.17 -6.58 -0.94
C LEU A 27 -3.77 -7.84 -0.30
N ASN A 28 -4.92 -7.70 0.39
CA ASN A 28 -5.62 -8.84 0.97
C ASN A 28 -6.10 -9.82 -0.11
N LYS A 29 -6.66 -9.31 -1.22
CA LYS A 29 -7.09 -10.14 -2.36
C LYS A 29 -5.93 -10.82 -3.07
N ALA A 30 -4.77 -10.16 -3.13
CA ALA A 30 -3.53 -10.74 -3.62
C ALA A 30 -2.92 -11.79 -2.65
N GLY A 31 -3.49 -11.98 -1.46
CA GLY A 31 -2.94 -12.87 -0.42
C GLY A 31 -1.64 -12.36 0.19
N ILE A 32 -1.36 -11.05 0.07
CA ILE A 32 -0.12 -10.43 0.56
C ILE A 32 -0.38 -9.90 1.97
N GLU A 33 0.08 -10.65 2.97
CA GLU A 33 0.06 -10.21 4.36
C GLU A 33 1.24 -9.25 4.60
N VAL A 34 0.93 -7.96 4.80
CA VAL A 34 1.94 -6.93 5.11
C VAL A 34 1.65 -6.25 6.43
N ASP A 35 2.68 -6.16 7.27
CA ASP A 35 2.63 -5.38 8.49
C ASP A 35 2.61 -3.87 8.19
N ARG A 36 1.70 -3.15 8.84
CA ARG A 36 1.45 -1.72 8.57
C ARG A 36 2.60 -0.83 9.02
N LYS A 37 3.42 -1.25 9.99
CA LYS A 37 4.63 -0.51 10.39
C LYS A 37 5.68 -0.63 9.31
N MET A 38 5.92 -1.84 8.81
CA MET A 38 6.87 -2.07 7.71
C MET A 38 6.41 -1.38 6.42
N LEU A 39 5.13 -1.49 6.09
CA LEU A 39 4.56 -0.85 4.91
C LEU A 39 4.68 0.67 4.96
N ALA A 40 4.50 1.28 6.13
CA ALA A 40 4.69 2.72 6.31
C ALA A 40 6.16 3.16 6.25
N ASP A 41 7.10 2.24 6.53
CA ASP A 41 8.53 2.48 6.38
C ASP A 41 8.93 2.42 4.91
N ILE A 42 8.49 1.37 4.19
CA ILE A 42 8.66 1.22 2.73
C ILE A 42 8.05 2.42 2.00
N ALA A 43 6.85 2.86 2.39
CA ALA A 43 6.20 4.03 1.80
C ALA A 43 7.02 5.33 1.90
N VAL A 44 7.96 5.42 2.85
CA VAL A 44 8.83 6.61 3.05
C VAL A 44 10.22 6.40 2.45
N HIS A 45 10.77 5.20 2.58
CA HIS A 45 12.17 4.92 2.26
C HIS A 45 12.36 4.27 0.87
N ASP A 46 11.36 3.54 0.38
CA ASP A 46 11.44 2.78 -0.87
C ASP A 46 10.12 2.85 -1.65
N MET A 47 9.91 4.02 -2.27
CA MET A 47 8.77 4.25 -3.16
C MET A 47 8.73 3.29 -4.36
N PRO A 48 9.87 2.91 -5.00
CA PRO A 48 9.87 1.88 -6.03
C PRO A 48 9.29 0.53 -5.57
N ALA A 49 9.67 0.03 -4.39
CA ALA A 49 9.10 -1.19 -3.84
C ALA A 49 7.61 -1.03 -3.50
N PHE A 50 7.22 0.13 -2.94
CA PHE A 50 5.81 0.43 -2.68
C PHE A 50 4.98 0.43 -3.97
N ALA A 51 5.49 1.00 -5.06
CA ALA A 51 4.82 1.03 -6.35
C ALA A 51 4.58 -0.39 -6.91
N GLN A 52 5.55 -1.30 -6.76
CA GLN A 52 5.36 -2.71 -7.16
C GLN A 52 4.25 -3.39 -6.34
N LEU A 53 4.17 -3.12 -5.04
CA LEU A 53 3.07 -3.61 -4.20
C LEU A 53 1.73 -3.02 -4.63
N ALA A 54 1.71 -1.72 -4.97
CA ALA A 54 0.50 -1.05 -5.45
C ALA A 54 0.02 -1.64 -6.77
N GLU A 55 0.91 -1.93 -7.71
CA GLU A 55 0.55 -2.59 -8.98
C GLU A 55 0.01 -4.01 -8.76
N LYS A 56 0.61 -4.80 -7.86
CA LYS A 56 0.06 -6.11 -7.47
C LYS A 56 -1.34 -5.99 -6.86
N ALA A 57 -1.53 -5.00 -5.99
CA ALA A 57 -2.82 -4.72 -5.37
C ALA A 57 -3.87 -4.29 -6.42
N LYS A 58 -3.51 -3.46 -7.40
CA LYS A 58 -4.39 -3.09 -8.53
C LYS A 58 -4.77 -4.31 -9.37
N ALA A 59 -3.80 -5.15 -9.71
CA ALA A 59 -4.05 -6.36 -10.50
C ALA A 59 -5.05 -7.29 -9.80
N ALA A 60 -4.94 -7.45 -8.48
CA ALA A 60 -5.88 -8.24 -7.68
C ALA A 60 -7.26 -7.59 -7.44
N LEU A 61 -7.41 -6.29 -7.72
CA LEU A 61 -8.70 -5.59 -7.67
C LEU A 61 -9.42 -5.60 -9.02
N ALA A 62 -8.68 -5.74 -10.12
CA ALA A 62 -9.22 -5.78 -11.48
C ALA A 62 -9.77 -7.18 -11.84
N SER A 63 -9.49 -8.20 -11.02
CA SER A 63 -10.01 -9.57 -11.13
C SER A 63 -11.35 -9.75 -10.43
#